data_AF-A0A934IQ90-F1
#
_entry.id   AF-A0A934IQ90-F1
#
_cell.length_a   1.000
_cell.length_b   1.000
_cell.length_c   1.000
_cell.angle_alpha   90.00
_cell.angle_beta   90.00
_cell.angle_gamma   90.00
#
_symmetry.space_group_name_H-M   'P 1'
#
loop_
_entity.id
_entity.type
_entity.pdbx_description
1 polymer ?
#
loop_
_entity_poly.entity_id
_entity_poly.type
_entity_poly.pdbx_seq_one_letter_code
_entity_poly.pdbx_strand_id
1 'polypeptide(L)'
;MKRTSAAAAALILSATAALAGSLTPGSEAIVSAVRANGDINAICHDRGRVTNEVKAATKSLVSSGRLPNNPRSDAMAAGRYILDNCGKF
;
A
#
# COMPACT_ATOMS: atom_id res chain seq x y z
N MET A 1 20.36 -36.10 38.72
CA MET A 1 20.59 -36.30 37.27
C MET A 1 19.24 -36.46 36.58
N LYS A 2 18.86 -35.55 35.69
CA LYS A 2 18.00 -35.80 34.51
C LYS A 2 17.98 -34.53 33.66
N ARG A 3 18.48 -34.68 32.44
CA ARG A 3 18.56 -33.69 31.36
C ARG A 3 17.33 -33.85 30.48
N THR A 4 16.76 -32.76 29.98
CA THR A 4 16.00 -32.63 28.71
C THR A 4 15.53 -31.17 28.63
N SER A 5 16.21 -30.28 27.92
CA SER A 5 16.15 -30.00 26.46
C SER A 5 14.91 -29.22 26.01
N ALA A 6 15.16 -27.94 25.74
CA ALA A 6 14.59 -26.99 24.77
C ALA A 6 13.32 -27.36 23.98
N ALA A 7 12.41 -26.38 23.88
CA ALA A 7 11.73 -26.05 22.64
C ALA A 7 11.45 -24.55 22.57
N ALA A 8 12.04 -23.92 21.56
CA ALA A 8 11.77 -22.56 21.13
C ALA A 8 10.40 -22.46 20.45
N ALA A 9 9.74 -21.31 20.59
CA ALA A 9 9.27 -20.49 19.47
C ALA A 9 8.35 -19.38 20.01
N ALA A 10 8.95 -18.21 20.24
CA ALA A 10 8.20 -16.97 20.20
C ALA A 10 7.74 -16.76 18.76
N LEU A 11 6.42 -16.74 18.51
CA LEU A 11 5.88 -16.29 17.24
C LEU A 11 4.69 -15.35 17.47
N ILE A 12 5.01 -14.06 17.26
CA ILE A 12 4.28 -13.11 16.40
C ILE A 12 2.95 -12.62 16.96
N LEU A 13 2.94 -11.48 17.68
CA LEU A 13 2.77 -10.13 17.12
C LEU A 13 1.62 -10.01 16.11
N SER A 14 0.61 -9.25 16.51
CA SER A 14 -0.19 -8.41 15.61
C SER A 14 -1.21 -9.13 14.73
N ALA A 15 -2.32 -9.53 15.35
CA ALA A 15 -3.60 -9.59 14.69
C ALA A 15 -4.08 -8.16 14.34
N THR A 16 -3.46 -7.53 13.34
CA THR A 16 -4.10 -6.51 12.51
C THR A 16 -4.68 -7.21 11.29
N ALA A 17 -5.62 -8.13 11.54
CA ALA A 17 -6.41 -8.71 10.49
C ALA A 17 -7.48 -7.70 10.03
N ALA A 18 -7.63 -7.64 8.71
CA ALA A 18 -8.79 -7.16 7.97
C ALA A 18 -8.95 -5.63 7.75
N LEU A 19 -8.12 -5.08 6.85
CA LEU A 19 -8.58 -4.16 5.79
C LEU A 19 -7.68 -4.19 4.52
N ALA A 20 -6.91 -5.27 4.34
CA ALA A 20 -6.42 -5.69 3.04
C ALA A 20 -7.55 -6.43 2.31
N GLY A 21 -8.61 -5.72 1.93
CA GLY A 21 -9.40 -6.16 0.77
C GLY A 21 -8.43 -6.09 -0.40
N SER A 22 -7.87 -7.24 -0.77
CA SER A 22 -6.67 -7.41 -1.61
C SER A 22 -6.62 -6.38 -2.72
N LEU A 23 -5.75 -5.38 -2.58
CA LEU A 23 -5.44 -4.47 -3.67
C LEU A 23 -5.02 -5.33 -4.87
N THR A 24 -5.43 -4.94 -6.07
CA THR A 24 -4.88 -5.58 -7.27
C THR A 24 -3.39 -5.28 -7.34
N PRO A 25 -2.58 -6.09 -8.03
CA PRO A 25 -1.16 -5.79 -8.25
C PRO A 25 -0.94 -4.38 -8.84
N GLY A 26 -1.88 -3.90 -9.66
CA GLY A 26 -1.85 -2.55 -10.20
C GLY A 26 -2.06 -1.48 -9.13
N SER A 27 -3.04 -1.64 -8.25
CA SER A 27 -3.27 -0.71 -7.14
C SER A 27 -2.12 -0.70 -6.15
N GLU A 28 -1.54 -1.86 -5.82
CA GLU A 28 -0.36 -1.95 -4.96
C GLU A 28 0.83 -1.21 -5.56
N ALA A 29 1.08 -1.39 -6.86
CA ALA A 29 2.14 -0.68 -7.56
C ALA A 29 1.95 0.83 -7.49
N ILE A 30 0.71 1.33 -7.64
CA ILE A 30 0.39 2.75 -7.53
C ILE A 30 0.63 3.26 -6.11
N VAL A 31 0.13 2.56 -5.08
CA VAL A 31 0.37 2.94 -3.67
C VAL A 31 1.87 2.98 -3.36
N SER A 32 2.61 1.97 -3.82
CA SER A 32 4.06 1.91 -3.64
C SER A 32 4.78 3.05 -4.35
N ALA A 33 4.34 3.44 -5.55
CA ALA A 33 4.92 4.56 -6.29
C ALA A 33 4.61 5.90 -5.60
N VAL A 34 3.42 6.07 -5.02
CA VAL A 34 3.11 7.26 -4.21
C VAL A 34 4.01 7.31 -2.95
N ARG A 35 4.24 6.18 -2.26
CA ARG A 35 5.18 6.11 -1.12
C ARG A 35 6.62 6.47 -1.53
N ALA A 36 7.04 6.07 -2.73
CA ALA A 36 8.38 6.37 -3.22
C ALA A 36 8.57 7.86 -3.56
N ASN A 37 7.48 8.58 -3.87
CA ASN A 37 7.52 10.00 -4.21
C ASN A 37 7.53 10.92 -2.97
N GLY A 38 7.10 10.44 -1.82
CA GLY A 38 7.08 11.23 -0.59
C GLY A 38 6.28 10.63 0.54
N ASP A 39 6.14 11.40 1.62
CA ASP A 39 5.40 10.98 2.81
C ASP A 39 3.88 10.94 2.54
N ILE A 40 3.32 9.73 2.48
CA ILE A 40 1.89 9.52 2.32
C ILE A 40 1.10 10.14 3.48
N ASN A 41 1.63 10.10 4.70
CA ASN A 41 0.93 10.64 5.87
C ASN A 41 0.81 12.17 5.78
N ALA A 42 1.76 12.84 5.11
CA ALA A 42 1.71 14.28 4.87
C ALA A 42 0.65 14.71 3.84
N ILE A 43 0.17 13.78 2.99
CA ILE A 43 -0.79 14.09 1.93
C ILE A 43 -2.16 13.45 2.15
N CYS A 44 -2.28 12.39 2.95
CA CYS A 44 -3.50 11.58 3.03
C CYS A 44 -4.72 12.31 3.62
N HIS A 45 -4.51 13.43 4.31
CA HIS A 45 -5.58 14.30 4.79
C HIS A 45 -6.17 15.23 3.69
N ASP A 46 -5.49 15.36 2.55
CA ASP A 46 -5.94 16.19 1.43
C ASP A 46 -6.29 15.32 0.22
N ARG A 47 -7.59 15.16 -0.02
CA ARG A 47 -8.12 14.35 -1.13
C ARG A 47 -7.66 14.83 -2.50
N GLY A 48 -7.48 16.14 -2.68
CA GLY A 48 -6.97 16.73 -3.93
C GLY A 48 -5.52 16.34 -4.17
N ARG A 49 -4.68 16.45 -3.14
CA ARG A 49 -3.27 16.03 -3.20
C ARG A 49 -3.12 14.52 -3.41
N VAL A 50 -3.87 13.69 -2.68
CA VAL A 50 -3.88 12.23 -2.91
C VAL A 50 -4.24 11.91 -4.36
N THR A 51 -5.27 12.55 -4.91
CA THR A 51 -5.68 12.33 -6.31
C THR A 51 -4.57 12.72 -7.30
N ASN A 52 -3.89 13.84 -7.06
CA ASN A 52 -2.79 14.30 -7.91
C ASN A 52 -1.60 13.35 -7.87
N GLU A 53 -1.19 12.90 -6.68
CA GLU A 53 -0.08 11.97 -6.50
C GLU A 53 -0.39 10.59 -7.09
N VAL A 54 -1.59 10.06 -6.85
CA VAL A 54 -2.06 8.82 -7.47
C VAL A 54 -2.04 8.93 -8.99
N LYS A 55 -2.49 10.07 -9.56
CA LYS A 55 -2.47 10.31 -11.00
C LYS A 55 -1.04 10.38 -11.55
N ALA A 56 -0.13 11.05 -10.85
CA ALA A 56 1.28 11.15 -11.24
C ALA A 56 1.97 9.77 -11.20
N ALA A 57 1.80 9.03 -10.11
CA ALA A 57 2.29 7.66 -9.95
C ALA A 57 1.74 6.73 -11.03
N THR A 58 0.43 6.77 -11.26
CA THR A 58 -0.23 5.97 -12.31
C THR A 58 0.34 6.28 -13.69
N LYS A 59 0.48 7.57 -14.04
CA LYS A 59 1.05 7.98 -15.33
C LYS A 59 2.47 7.46 -15.52
N SER A 60 3.32 7.57 -14.49
CA SER A 60 4.70 7.06 -14.51
C SER A 60 4.76 5.55 -14.73
N LEU A 61 3.88 4.81 -14.05
CA LEU A 61 3.80 3.34 -14.20
C LEU A 61 3.28 2.91 -15.58
N VAL A 62 2.33 3.64 -16.17
CA VAL A 62 1.89 3.40 -17.55
C VAL A 62 3.01 3.71 -18.55
N SER A 63 3.69 4.84 -18.40
CA SER A 63 4.80 5.23 -19.29
C SER A 63 5.99 4.27 -19.23
N SER A 64 6.18 3.58 -18.10
CA SER A 64 7.21 2.54 -17.94
C SER A 64 6.74 1.12 -18.34
N GLY A 65 5.50 0.97 -18.81
CA GLY A 65 4.93 -0.33 -19.20
C GLY A 65 4.59 -1.25 -18.03
N ARG A 66 4.64 -0.74 -16.78
CA ARG A 66 4.33 -1.50 -15.56
C ARG A 66 2.83 -1.57 -15.25
N LEU A 67 2.04 -0.71 -15.86
CA LEU A 67 0.57 -0.73 -15.82
C LEU A 67 -0.01 -0.72 -17.24
N PRO A 68 -1.21 -1.30 -17.44
CA PRO A 68 -1.92 -1.18 -18.71
C PRO A 68 -2.31 0.27 -19.01
N ASN A 69 -2.62 0.60 -20.27
CA ASN A 69 -2.94 1.96 -20.70
C ASN A 69 -4.20 2.57 -20.04
N ASN A 70 -5.06 1.76 -19.42
CA ASN A 70 -6.27 2.24 -18.73
C ASN A 70 -6.41 1.66 -17.30
N PRO A 71 -5.53 2.04 -16.36
CA PRO A 71 -5.52 1.50 -15.00
C PRO A 71 -6.51 2.25 -14.08
N ARG A 72 -7.64 2.71 -14.62
CA ARG A 72 -8.56 3.63 -13.91
C ARG A 72 -9.12 3.00 -12.64
N SER A 73 -9.52 1.73 -12.69
CA SER A 73 -9.99 0.98 -11.51
C SER A 73 -8.91 0.89 -10.44
N ASP A 74 -7.68 0.59 -10.86
CA ASP A 74 -6.55 0.41 -9.95
C ASP A 74 -6.16 1.72 -9.26
N ALA A 75 -6.17 2.83 -10.00
CA ALA A 75 -5.91 4.16 -9.47
C ALA A 75 -6.98 4.60 -8.47
N MET A 76 -8.27 4.32 -8.73
CA MET A 76 -9.34 4.61 -7.77
C MET A 76 -9.22 3.79 -6.49
N ALA A 77 -8.92 2.50 -6.61
CA ALA A 77 -8.70 1.62 -5.47
C ALA A 77 -7.47 2.04 -4.65
N ALA A 78 -6.36 2.41 -5.31
CA ALA A 78 -5.16 2.93 -4.66
C ALA A 78 -5.44 4.25 -3.90
N GLY A 79 -6.13 5.20 -4.55
CA GLY A 79 -6.49 6.47 -3.90
C GLY A 79 -7.42 6.26 -2.71
N ARG A 80 -8.41 5.37 -2.83
CA ARG A 80 -9.31 5.02 -1.72
C ARG A 80 -8.54 4.38 -0.57
N TYR A 81 -7.64 3.45 -0.87
CA TYR A 81 -6.80 2.80 0.13
C TYR A 81 -5.92 3.77 0.90
N ILE A 82 -5.32 4.76 0.22
CA ILE A 82 -4.51 5.81 0.87
C ILE A 82 -5.35 6.63 1.85
N LEU A 83 -6.56 7.03 1.45
CA LEU A 83 -7.47 7.79 2.30
C LEU A 83 -7.95 6.97 3.51
N ASP A 84 -8.36 5.72 3.28
CA ASP A 84 -8.92 4.85 4.33
C ASP A 84 -7.85 4.36 5.34
N ASN A 85 -6.57 4.41 4.97
CA ASN A 85 -5.44 4.01 5.83
C ASN A 85 -4.54 5.19 6.24
N CYS A 86 -5.04 6.42 6.14
CA CYS A 86 -4.29 7.60 6.54
C CYS A 86 -3.77 7.48 7.99
N GLY A 87 -2.49 7.77 8.22
CA GLY A 87 -1.82 7.59 9.51
C GLY A 87 -1.32 6.17 9.80
N LYS A 88 -1.47 5.22 8.86
CA LYS A 88 -0.99 3.83 8.98
C LYS A 88 0.12 3.50 7.97
N PHE A 89 0.65 4.51 7.28
CA PHE A 89 1.67 4.37 6.24
C PHE A 89 3.09 4.49 6.77
#